data_AF-A0A6P3X5N8-F1
#
_entry.id   AF-A0A6P3X5N8-F1
#
_cell.length_a   1.000
_cell.length_b   1.000
_cell.length_c   1.000
_cell.angle_alpha   90.00
_cell.angle_beta   90.00
_cell.angle_gamma   90.00
#
_symmetry.space_group_name_H-M   'P 1'
#
loop_
_entity.id
_entity.type
_entity.pdbx_description
1 polymer ?
#
loop_
_entity_poly.entity_id
_entity_poly.type
_entity_poly.pdbx_seq_one_letter_code
_entity_poly.pdbx_strand_id
1 'polypeptide(L)'
;MKVSRVKFRNRSIEVLAEGVAKPKGAVPKFGLPKWKTMSLQHKIPVIPNVPKDSYNFTRCKLGKKLWAVRPKAEFDLSDPYCYQTNFAYEPLHDKHLFGFFSKPANIKYLLEADCITEDMYVKCTLRDYNAYREYLRKIHVSSVGKELRRRNRLFVEQRTLCRTDDQARKEAKRLKKEKLTDVGELFAQQRKLKLKMRRERERKVAQRLKVLQLIRQEKWRLINIKREEQYEKIQQKCNFVRSKMIKVSMERKKKEKVRARARGKRFVDIERQKQQDAEERWKRKHDFQEGDIAEQKMLLQCLNTRRQLFITDYNNKINEERARMESK
;
A
#
# COMPACT_ATOMS: atom_id res chain seq x y z
N MET A 1 -21.15 -25.45 -46.63
CA MET A 1 -21.88 -24.51 -45.73
C MET A 1 -22.84 -23.52 -46.42
N LYS A 2 -22.71 -23.20 -47.73
CA LYS A 2 -23.66 -22.28 -48.43
C LYS A 2 -25.04 -22.89 -48.69
N VAL A 3 -25.11 -24.19 -49.00
CA VAL A 3 -26.37 -24.90 -49.32
C VAL A 3 -27.34 -24.96 -48.12
N SER A 4 -26.80 -25.10 -46.90
CA SER A 4 -27.57 -25.18 -45.66
C SER A 4 -28.28 -23.87 -45.32
N ARG A 5 -27.64 -22.73 -45.60
CA ARG A 5 -28.20 -21.39 -45.34
C ARG A 5 -29.36 -21.04 -46.28
N VAL A 6 -29.27 -21.47 -47.55
CA VAL A 6 -30.33 -21.24 -48.55
C VAL A 6 -31.57 -22.07 -48.21
N LYS A 7 -31.40 -23.34 -47.82
CA LYS A 7 -32.53 -24.20 -47.39
C LYS A 7 -33.26 -23.64 -46.16
N PHE A 8 -32.54 -23.09 -45.18
CA PHE A 8 -33.14 -22.48 -43.99
C PHE A 8 -33.93 -21.20 -44.31
N ARG A 9 -33.41 -20.37 -45.23
CA ARG A 9 -34.07 -19.14 -45.68
C ARG A 9 -35.36 -19.42 -46.46
N ASN A 10 -35.35 -20.46 -47.30
CA ASN A 10 -36.54 -20.86 -48.07
C ASN A 10 -37.65 -21.41 -47.18
N ARG A 11 -37.33 -22.27 -46.20
CA ARG A 11 -38.31 -22.73 -45.19
C ARG A 11 -38.94 -21.57 -44.41
N SER A 12 -38.15 -20.53 -44.11
CA SER A 12 -38.64 -19.35 -43.40
C SER A 12 -39.67 -18.56 -44.23
N ILE A 13 -39.49 -18.50 -45.55
CA ILE A 13 -40.42 -17.82 -46.46
C ILE A 13 -41.70 -18.64 -46.66
N GLU A 14 -41.60 -19.97 -46.72
CA GLU A 14 -42.77 -20.85 -46.83
C GLU A 14 -43.66 -20.76 -45.58
N VAL A 15 -43.07 -20.84 -44.38
CA VAL A 15 -43.80 -20.66 -43.11
C VAL A 15 -44.43 -19.27 -43.02
N LEU A 16 -43.75 -18.24 -43.52
CA LEU A 16 -44.30 -16.89 -43.63
C LEU A 16 -45.49 -16.84 -44.60
N ALA A 17 -45.40 -17.52 -45.74
CA ALA A 17 -46.46 -17.55 -46.73
C ALA A 17 -47.72 -18.25 -46.21
N GLU A 18 -47.56 -19.32 -45.43
CA GLU A 18 -48.67 -20.01 -44.76
C GLU A 18 -49.34 -19.15 -43.69
N GLY A 19 -48.57 -18.34 -42.95
CA GLY A 19 -49.10 -17.43 -41.93
C GLY A 19 -49.82 -16.20 -42.48
N VAL A 20 -49.62 -15.85 -43.75
CA VAL A 20 -50.30 -14.71 -44.38
C VAL A 20 -51.63 -15.17 -44.97
N ALA A 21 -52.71 -14.49 -44.60
CA ALA A 21 -54.05 -14.81 -45.11
C ALA A 21 -54.10 -14.77 -46.65
N LYS A 22 -54.62 -15.85 -47.25
CA LYS A 22 -54.88 -15.92 -48.69
C LYS A 22 -56.02 -14.96 -49.06
N PRO A 23 -55.98 -14.32 -50.25
CA PRO A 23 -57.03 -13.40 -50.66
C PRO A 23 -58.36 -14.13 -50.86
N LYS A 24 -59.46 -13.39 -50.69
CA LYS A 24 -60.82 -13.94 -50.85
C LYS A 24 -60.98 -14.51 -52.27
N GLY A 25 -61.50 -15.73 -52.39
CA GLY A 25 -61.64 -16.43 -53.67
C GLY A 25 -60.40 -17.19 -54.15
N ALA A 26 -59.29 -17.18 -53.40
CA ALA A 26 -58.09 -17.96 -53.73
C ALA A 26 -58.32 -19.48 -53.63
N VAL A 27 -59.10 -19.91 -52.64
CA VAL A 27 -59.46 -21.31 -52.44
C VAL A 27 -60.73 -21.59 -53.25
N PRO A 28 -60.69 -22.50 -54.24
CA PRO A 28 -61.88 -22.89 -54.99
C PRO A 28 -62.93 -23.46 -54.05
N LYS A 29 -64.20 -23.01 -54.19
CA LYS A 29 -65.33 -23.59 -53.47
C LYS A 29 -65.82 -24.90 -54.10
N PHE A 30 -65.56 -25.07 -55.40
CA PHE A 30 -65.98 -26.18 -56.23
C PHE A 30 -64.83 -27.14 -56.55
N GLY A 31 -65.17 -28.29 -57.12
CA GLY A 31 -64.22 -29.28 -57.61
C GLY A 31 -63.64 -30.19 -56.53
N LEU A 32 -62.57 -30.92 -56.89
CA LEU A 32 -62.00 -31.96 -56.05
C LEU A 32 -61.33 -31.40 -54.78
N PRO A 33 -61.33 -32.13 -53.65
CA PRO A 33 -60.66 -31.70 -52.42
C PRO A 33 -59.20 -31.29 -52.61
N LYS A 34 -58.47 -31.99 -53.49
CA LYS A 34 -57.07 -31.68 -53.81
C LYS A 34 -56.89 -30.27 -54.40
N TRP A 35 -57.88 -29.74 -55.12
CA TRP A 35 -57.78 -28.40 -55.69
C TRP A 35 -57.84 -27.29 -54.63
N LYS A 36 -58.39 -27.58 -53.44
CA LYS A 36 -58.42 -26.65 -52.30
C LYS A 36 -57.04 -26.50 -51.66
N THR A 37 -56.23 -27.56 -51.66
CA THR A 37 -54.88 -27.57 -51.11
C THR A 37 -53.81 -27.17 -52.13
N MET A 38 -54.13 -27.20 -53.42
CA MET A 38 -53.23 -26.75 -54.48
C MET A 38 -52.80 -25.29 -54.33
N SER A 39 -51.53 -25.03 -54.61
CA SER A 39 -51.01 -23.66 -54.63
C SER A 39 -51.60 -22.85 -55.79
N LEU A 40 -51.69 -21.54 -55.62
CA LEU A 40 -52.19 -20.62 -56.65
C LEU A 40 -51.31 -20.57 -57.91
N GLN A 41 -50.13 -21.19 -57.86
CA GLN A 41 -49.20 -21.26 -59.00
C GLN A 41 -49.62 -22.31 -60.03
N HIS A 42 -50.31 -23.37 -59.59
CA HIS A 42 -50.71 -24.45 -60.47
C HIS A 42 -52.07 -24.15 -61.10
N LYS A 43 -52.16 -24.38 -62.41
CA LYS A 43 -53.42 -24.37 -63.16
C LYS A 43 -54.32 -25.50 -62.65
N ILE A 44 -55.64 -25.27 -62.66
CA ILE A 44 -56.58 -26.34 -62.31
C ILE A 44 -56.63 -27.36 -63.47
N PRO A 45 -56.39 -28.65 -63.20
CA PRO A 45 -56.53 -29.69 -64.21
C PRO A 45 -58.01 -29.90 -64.53
N VAL A 46 -58.38 -29.86 -65.80
CA VAL A 46 -59.72 -30.25 -66.26
C VAL A 46 -59.72 -31.74 -66.52
N ILE A 47 -60.69 -32.44 -65.94
CA ILE A 47 -60.86 -33.87 -66.15
C ILE A 47 -61.79 -34.01 -67.37
N PRO A 48 -61.38 -34.70 -68.45
CA PRO A 48 -62.26 -34.94 -69.58
C PRO A 48 -63.44 -35.86 -69.17
N ASN A 49 -64.58 -35.72 -69.83
CA ASN A 49 -65.79 -36.56 -69.67
C ASN A 49 -66.56 -36.42 -68.34
N VAL A 50 -66.49 -35.25 -67.73
CA VAL A 50 -67.27 -34.94 -66.52
C VAL A 50 -68.61 -34.28 -66.92
N PRO A 51 -69.74 -34.55 -66.21
CA PRO A 51 -71.03 -33.89 -66.49
C PRO A 51 -70.90 -32.36 -66.48
N LYS A 52 -71.63 -31.68 -67.38
CA LYS A 52 -71.47 -30.26 -67.73
C LYS A 52 -71.60 -29.30 -66.52
N ASP A 53 -72.20 -29.73 -65.42
CA ASP A 53 -72.41 -28.93 -64.19
C ASP A 53 -71.45 -29.27 -63.03
N SER A 54 -70.49 -30.18 -63.22
CA SER A 54 -69.67 -30.69 -62.10
C SER A 54 -68.64 -29.68 -61.57
N TYR A 55 -68.23 -28.70 -62.39
CA TYR A 55 -67.38 -27.59 -61.93
C TYR A 55 -67.78 -26.28 -62.60
N ASN A 56 -68.37 -25.38 -61.81
CA ASN A 56 -68.67 -24.02 -62.22
C ASN A 56 -67.48 -23.10 -61.87
N PHE A 57 -66.66 -22.77 -62.88
CA PHE A 57 -65.59 -21.78 -62.71
C PHE A 57 -66.20 -20.40 -62.47
N THR A 58 -66.04 -19.90 -61.24
CA THR A 58 -66.62 -18.63 -60.80
C THR A 58 -65.52 -17.74 -60.24
N ARG A 59 -65.64 -16.42 -60.46
CA ARG A 59 -64.66 -15.44 -59.96
C ARG A 59 -65.21 -14.65 -58.78
N CYS A 60 -65.99 -13.61 -59.07
CA CYS A 60 -66.63 -12.75 -58.07
C CYS A 60 -68.15 -12.73 -58.25
N LYS A 61 -68.86 -12.19 -57.27
CA LYS A 61 -70.29 -11.92 -57.38
C LYS A 61 -70.55 -10.82 -58.40
N LEU A 62 -71.75 -10.84 -58.99
CA LEU A 62 -72.25 -9.79 -59.87
C LEU A 62 -72.06 -8.40 -59.25
N GLY A 63 -71.56 -7.45 -60.04
CA GLY A 63 -71.28 -6.06 -59.62
C GLY A 63 -70.16 -5.88 -58.61
N LYS A 64 -69.45 -6.95 -58.20
CA LYS A 64 -68.24 -6.85 -57.40
C LYS A 64 -67.04 -6.74 -58.31
N LYS A 65 -66.20 -5.75 -58.02
CA LYS A 65 -64.95 -5.48 -58.75
C LYS A 65 -64.06 -6.72 -58.73
N LEU A 66 -63.70 -7.19 -59.91
CA LEU A 66 -62.85 -8.37 -60.10
C LEU A 66 -61.41 -8.11 -59.64
N TRP A 67 -60.86 -6.97 -60.07
CA TRP A 67 -59.50 -6.55 -59.76
C TRP A 67 -59.50 -5.64 -58.53
N ALA A 68 -59.01 -6.14 -57.40
CA ALA A 68 -58.80 -5.34 -56.20
C ALA A 68 -57.82 -4.18 -56.45
N VAL A 69 -58.33 -2.96 -56.56
CA VAL A 69 -57.50 -1.75 -56.44
C VAL A 69 -57.26 -1.53 -54.96
N ARG A 70 -56.03 -1.78 -54.51
CA ARG A 70 -55.65 -1.48 -53.13
C ARG A 70 -55.65 0.06 -52.96
N PRO A 71 -56.27 0.60 -51.89
CA PRO A 71 -56.30 2.06 -51.65
C PRO A 71 -54.92 2.69 -51.44
N LYS A 72 -53.87 1.88 -51.28
CA LYS A 72 -52.45 2.27 -51.26
C LYS A 72 -51.64 1.29 -52.13
N ALA A 73 -52.08 1.07 -53.36
CA ALA A 73 -51.30 0.29 -54.31
C ALA A 73 -50.00 1.05 -54.61
N GLU A 74 -48.87 0.48 -54.19
CA GLU A 74 -47.55 0.89 -54.67
C GLU A 74 -47.50 0.63 -56.18
N PHE A 75 -46.93 1.55 -56.96
CA PHE A 75 -46.75 1.37 -58.39
C PHE A 75 -45.83 0.16 -58.62
N ASP A 76 -46.39 -0.92 -59.19
CA ASP A 76 -45.62 -2.13 -59.44
C ASP A 76 -44.89 -2.00 -60.78
N LEU A 77 -43.60 -1.67 -60.72
CA LEU A 77 -42.73 -1.57 -61.89
C LEU A 77 -42.33 -2.93 -62.48
N SER A 78 -42.74 -4.05 -61.84
CA SER A 78 -42.34 -5.38 -62.30
C SER A 78 -43.02 -5.80 -63.61
N ASP A 79 -44.19 -5.23 -63.92
CA ASP A 79 -44.96 -5.52 -65.14
C ASP A 79 -45.65 -4.24 -65.66
N PRO A 80 -44.90 -3.30 -66.26
CA PRO A 80 -45.43 -1.99 -66.67
C PRO A 80 -46.46 -2.10 -67.81
N TYR A 81 -46.36 -3.14 -68.64
CA TYR A 81 -47.23 -3.36 -69.78
C TYR A 81 -48.36 -4.37 -69.52
N CYS A 82 -48.50 -4.85 -68.27
CA CYS A 82 -49.53 -5.81 -67.84
C CYS A 82 -49.55 -7.12 -68.66
N TYR A 83 -48.38 -7.64 -69.08
CA TYR A 83 -48.31 -8.89 -69.84
C TYR A 83 -48.79 -10.10 -69.03
N GLN A 84 -48.65 -10.07 -67.70
CA GLN A 84 -48.98 -11.20 -66.84
C GLN A 84 -50.46 -11.26 -66.45
N THR A 85 -51.17 -10.13 -66.46
CA THR A 85 -52.59 -10.08 -66.10
C THR A 85 -53.31 -9.13 -67.04
N ASN A 86 -54.15 -9.69 -67.92
CA ASN A 86 -55.00 -8.89 -68.78
C ASN A 86 -56.16 -8.31 -67.98
N PHE A 87 -56.24 -6.97 -67.90
CA PHE A 87 -57.31 -6.24 -67.21
C PHE A 87 -58.43 -5.84 -68.19
N ALA A 88 -58.92 -6.80 -68.96
CA ALA A 88 -60.05 -6.56 -69.86
C ALA A 88 -61.27 -6.06 -69.08
N TYR A 89 -62.03 -5.14 -69.69
CA TYR A 89 -63.26 -4.64 -69.10
C TYR A 89 -64.33 -5.75 -69.12
N GLU A 90 -64.95 -5.98 -67.97
CA GLU A 90 -65.97 -7.00 -67.80
C GLU A 90 -67.25 -6.38 -67.21
N PRO A 91 -68.31 -6.23 -68.03
CA PRO A 91 -69.53 -5.53 -67.62
C PRO A 91 -70.19 -6.11 -66.36
N LEU A 92 -70.17 -7.44 -66.21
CA LEU A 92 -70.80 -8.14 -65.07
C LEU A 92 -70.10 -7.87 -63.73
N HIS A 93 -68.86 -7.38 -63.74
CA HIS A 93 -68.11 -7.00 -62.55
C HIS A 93 -68.10 -5.49 -62.29
N ASP A 94 -68.77 -4.71 -63.14
CA ASP A 94 -68.88 -3.28 -62.96
C ASP A 94 -69.90 -2.95 -61.86
N LYS A 95 -69.44 -2.20 -60.86
CA LYS A 95 -70.27 -1.74 -59.74
C LYS A 95 -71.38 -0.79 -60.20
N HIS A 96 -71.17 -0.05 -61.28
CA HIS A 96 -72.12 0.93 -61.79
C HIS A 96 -73.24 0.27 -62.61
N LEU A 97 -72.93 -0.86 -63.27
CA LEU A 97 -73.92 -1.67 -63.98
C LEU A 97 -74.68 -2.64 -63.08
N PHE A 98 -74.27 -2.77 -61.81
CA PHE A 98 -74.94 -3.65 -60.85
C PHE A 98 -76.44 -3.38 -60.74
N GLY A 99 -76.86 -2.11 -60.70
CA GLY A 99 -78.29 -1.75 -60.63
C GLY A 99 -79.09 -2.18 -61.86
N PHE A 100 -78.46 -2.19 -63.04
CA PHE A 100 -79.08 -2.70 -64.26
C PHE A 100 -79.20 -4.22 -64.22
N PHE A 101 -78.13 -4.94 -63.90
CA PHE A 101 -78.12 -6.41 -63.89
C PHE A 101 -78.91 -7.01 -62.71
N SER A 102 -79.11 -6.27 -61.62
CA SER A 102 -79.86 -6.75 -60.44
C SER A 102 -81.38 -6.77 -60.62
N LYS A 103 -81.90 -6.27 -61.75
CA LYS A 103 -83.34 -6.34 -62.05
C LYS A 103 -83.75 -7.81 -62.23
N PRO A 104 -84.89 -8.28 -61.67
CA PRO A 104 -85.29 -9.68 -61.73
C PRO A 104 -85.35 -10.27 -63.15
N ALA A 105 -85.86 -9.50 -64.12
CA ALA A 105 -85.90 -9.91 -65.53
C ALA A 105 -84.50 -10.16 -66.11
N ASN A 106 -83.53 -9.29 -65.78
CA ASN A 106 -82.15 -9.42 -66.24
C ASN A 106 -81.42 -10.57 -65.53
N ILE A 107 -81.68 -10.80 -64.24
CA ILE A 107 -81.14 -11.95 -63.52
C ILE A 107 -81.64 -13.25 -64.15
N LYS A 108 -82.94 -13.34 -64.45
CA LYS A 108 -83.53 -14.52 -65.11
C LYS A 108 -82.86 -14.78 -66.46
N TYR A 109 -82.69 -13.74 -67.28
CA TYR A 109 -81.99 -13.83 -68.56
C TYR A 109 -80.52 -14.28 -68.39
N LEU A 110 -79.81 -13.75 -67.40
CA LEU A 110 -78.42 -14.13 -67.13
C LEU A 110 -78.27 -15.58 -66.63
N LEU A 111 -79.26 -16.10 -65.90
CA LEU A 111 -79.32 -17.51 -65.48
C LEU A 111 -79.62 -18.42 -66.68
N GLU A 112 -80.59 -18.06 -67.52
CA GLU A 112 -80.93 -18.78 -68.75
C GLU A 112 -79.75 -18.82 -69.74
N ALA A 113 -79.00 -17.71 -69.83
CA ALA A 113 -77.80 -17.59 -70.66
C ALA A 113 -76.54 -18.22 -70.03
N ASP A 114 -76.66 -18.91 -68.89
CA ASP A 114 -75.55 -19.54 -68.16
C ASP A 114 -74.37 -18.61 -67.81
N CYS A 115 -74.64 -17.32 -67.65
CA CYS A 115 -73.63 -16.31 -67.34
C CYS A 115 -73.36 -16.18 -65.83
N ILE A 116 -74.34 -16.54 -65.00
CA ILE A 116 -74.26 -16.47 -63.54
C ILE A 116 -74.75 -17.78 -62.91
N THR A 117 -74.31 -18.05 -61.68
CA THR A 117 -74.87 -19.10 -60.83
C THR A 117 -76.07 -18.59 -60.03
N GLU A 118 -76.86 -19.50 -59.45
CA GLU A 118 -77.95 -19.17 -58.52
C GLU A 118 -77.47 -18.29 -57.35
N ASP A 119 -76.25 -18.53 -56.84
CA ASP A 119 -75.59 -17.73 -55.81
C ASP A 119 -75.09 -16.33 -56.28
N MET A 120 -75.47 -15.91 -57.49
CA MET A 120 -75.09 -14.64 -58.14
C MET A 120 -73.58 -14.50 -58.41
N TYR A 121 -72.86 -15.61 -58.56
CA TYR A 121 -71.47 -15.60 -59.01
C TYR A 121 -71.40 -15.61 -60.54
N VAL A 122 -70.51 -14.79 -61.10
CA VAL A 122 -70.28 -14.74 -62.56
C VAL A 122 -69.49 -15.97 -62.98
N LYS A 123 -70.03 -16.74 -63.93
CA LYS A 123 -69.35 -17.88 -64.56
C LYS A 123 -68.28 -17.38 -65.53
N CYS A 124 -67.24 -18.18 -65.74
CA CYS A 124 -66.13 -17.81 -66.62
C CYS A 124 -65.48 -19.03 -67.26
N THR A 125 -64.64 -18.80 -68.26
CA THR A 125 -63.88 -19.88 -68.89
C THR A 125 -62.73 -20.35 -67.98
N LEU A 126 -62.21 -21.55 -68.22
CA LEU A 126 -61.01 -22.04 -67.52
C LEU A 126 -59.82 -21.08 -67.69
N ARG A 127 -59.69 -20.46 -68.87
CA ARG A 127 -58.62 -19.51 -69.18
C ARG A 127 -58.72 -18.29 -68.27
N ASP A 128 -59.92 -17.70 -68.17
CA ASP A 128 -60.16 -16.53 -67.34
C ASP A 128 -60.00 -16.85 -65.86
N TYR A 129 -60.45 -18.04 -65.43
CA TYR A 129 -60.29 -18.48 -64.06
C TYR A 129 -58.81 -18.67 -63.68
N ASN A 130 -58.01 -19.27 -64.56
CA ASN A 130 -56.57 -19.40 -64.33
C ASN A 130 -55.85 -18.04 -64.32
N ALA A 131 -56.22 -17.12 -65.21
CA ALA A 131 -55.70 -15.75 -65.19
C ALA A 131 -56.07 -15.02 -63.87
N TYR A 132 -57.30 -15.21 -63.40
CA TYR A 132 -57.74 -14.67 -62.11
C TYR A 132 -56.98 -15.31 -60.92
N ARG A 133 -56.70 -16.62 -60.95
CA ARG A 133 -55.86 -17.29 -59.93
C ARG A 133 -54.43 -16.73 -59.90
N GLU A 134 -53.86 -16.46 -61.07
CA GLU A 134 -52.54 -15.84 -61.19
C GLU A 134 -52.51 -14.42 -60.61
N TYR A 135 -53.56 -13.64 -60.84
CA TYR A 135 -53.74 -12.35 -60.18
C TYR A 135 -53.83 -12.47 -58.65
N LEU A 136 -54.63 -13.41 -58.12
CA LEU A 136 -54.74 -13.65 -56.68
C LEU A 136 -53.39 -14.11 -56.09
N ARG A 137 -52.62 -14.90 -56.82
CA ARG A 137 -51.23 -15.26 -56.46
C ARG A 137 -50.37 -14.02 -56.32
N LYS A 138 -50.41 -13.09 -57.29
CA LYS A 138 -49.64 -11.84 -57.26
C LYS A 138 -49.99 -10.99 -56.04
N ILE A 139 -51.28 -10.85 -55.72
CA ILE A 139 -51.74 -10.17 -54.51
C ILE A 139 -51.16 -10.82 -53.24
N HIS A 140 -51.22 -12.14 -53.15
CA HIS A 140 -50.75 -12.89 -51.99
C HIS A 140 -49.24 -12.77 -51.83
N VAL A 141 -48.46 -12.99 -52.89
CA VAL A 141 -47.00 -12.84 -52.89
C VAL A 141 -46.58 -11.42 -52.53
N SER A 142 -47.28 -10.40 -53.05
CA SER A 142 -47.07 -9.01 -52.64
C SER A 142 -47.30 -8.81 -51.14
N SER A 143 -48.33 -9.44 -50.58
CA SER A 143 -48.61 -9.37 -49.13
C SER A 143 -47.53 -10.05 -48.30
N VAL A 144 -47.08 -11.24 -48.69
CA VAL A 144 -45.97 -11.96 -48.04
C VAL A 144 -44.70 -11.13 -48.12
N GLY A 145 -44.40 -10.54 -49.28
CA GLY A 145 -43.25 -9.66 -49.47
C GLY A 145 -43.28 -8.42 -48.57
N LYS A 146 -44.46 -7.80 -48.39
CA LYS A 146 -44.63 -6.67 -47.46
C LYS A 146 -44.38 -7.08 -46.01
N GLU A 147 -44.94 -8.21 -45.58
CA GLU A 147 -44.74 -8.73 -44.23
C GLU A 147 -43.27 -9.10 -43.99
N LEU A 148 -42.60 -9.73 -44.96
CA LEU A 148 -41.18 -10.02 -44.89
C LEU A 148 -40.33 -8.74 -44.77
N ARG A 149 -40.63 -7.70 -45.56
CA ARG A 149 -39.97 -6.39 -45.45
C ARG A 149 -40.17 -5.76 -44.07
N ARG A 150 -41.40 -5.82 -43.53
CA ARG A 150 -41.73 -5.34 -42.19
C ARG A 150 -40.89 -6.05 -41.13
N ARG A 151 -40.84 -7.39 -41.14
CA ARG A 151 -40.03 -8.17 -40.18
C ARG A 151 -38.55 -7.88 -40.29
N ASN A 152 -38.02 -7.78 -41.51
CA ASN A 152 -36.62 -7.43 -41.73
C ASN A 152 -36.28 -6.02 -41.21
N ARG A 153 -37.17 -5.05 -41.41
CA ARG A 153 -37.00 -3.70 -40.87
C ARG A 153 -36.94 -3.71 -39.34
N LEU A 154 -37.90 -4.36 -38.69
CA LEU A 154 -37.92 -4.50 -37.22
C LEU A 154 -36.66 -5.19 -36.70
N PHE A 155 -36.18 -6.23 -37.38
CA PHE A 155 -34.95 -6.93 -37.01
C PHE A 155 -33.72 -6.02 -37.12
N VAL A 156 -33.62 -5.22 -38.18
CA VAL A 156 -32.53 -4.24 -38.35
C VAL A 156 -32.60 -3.16 -37.29
N GLU A 157 -33.77 -2.60 -37.02
CA GLU A 157 -33.99 -1.59 -35.98
C GLU A 157 -33.61 -2.13 -34.60
N GLN A 158 -34.07 -3.33 -34.23
CA GLN A 158 -33.73 -3.97 -32.96
C GLN A 158 -32.21 -4.18 -32.82
N ARG A 159 -31.54 -4.60 -33.90
CA ARG A 159 -30.09 -4.76 -33.89
C ARG A 159 -29.35 -3.43 -33.73
N THR A 160 -29.86 -2.37 -34.33
CA THR A 160 -29.32 -1.02 -34.17
C THR A 160 -29.49 -0.53 -32.73
N LEU A 161 -30.67 -0.73 -32.14
CA LEU A 161 -30.95 -0.38 -30.74
C LEU A 161 -30.01 -1.10 -29.77
N CYS A 162 -29.78 -2.41 -29.94
CA CYS A 162 -28.83 -3.14 -29.10
C CYS A 162 -27.40 -2.54 -29.20
N ARG A 163 -26.98 -2.14 -30.40
CA ARG A 163 -25.65 -1.54 -30.61
C ARG A 163 -25.53 -0.16 -29.96
N THR A 164 -26.57 0.67 -30.08
CA THR A 164 -26.59 1.99 -29.44
C THR A 164 -26.60 1.88 -27.92
N ASP A 165 -27.35 0.93 -27.37
CA ASP A 165 -27.39 0.67 -25.93
C ASP A 165 -26.03 0.20 -25.40
N ASP A 166 -25.38 -0.72 -26.10
CA ASP A 166 -24.04 -1.18 -25.74
C ASP A 166 -23.02 -0.04 -25.76
N GLN A 167 -23.13 0.86 -26.74
CA GLN A 167 -22.28 2.04 -26.82
C GLN A 167 -22.54 3.00 -25.65
N ALA A 168 -23.80 3.32 -25.36
CA ALA A 168 -24.18 4.16 -24.23
C ALA A 168 -23.70 3.57 -22.88
N ARG A 169 -23.80 2.25 -22.70
CA ARG A 169 -23.26 1.55 -21.51
C ARG A 169 -21.75 1.68 -21.40
N LYS A 170 -21.01 1.60 -22.52
CA LYS A 170 -19.55 1.78 -22.52
C LYS A 170 -19.16 3.21 -22.18
N GLU A 171 -19.86 4.19 -22.74
CA GLU A 171 -19.62 5.62 -22.46
C GLU A 171 -19.93 5.96 -21.00
N ALA A 172 -21.06 5.49 -20.46
CA ALA A 172 -21.38 5.63 -19.05
C ALA A 172 -20.30 5.04 -18.13
N LYS A 173 -19.74 3.86 -18.49
CA LYS A 173 -18.61 3.26 -17.76
C LYS A 173 -17.35 4.11 -17.84
N ARG A 174 -17.05 4.72 -19.01
CA ARG A 174 -15.90 5.63 -19.18
C ARG A 174 -16.03 6.87 -18.32
N LEU A 175 -17.17 7.56 -18.40
CA LEU A 175 -17.46 8.75 -17.59
C LEU A 175 -17.42 8.45 -16.09
N LYS A 176 -17.91 7.27 -15.66
CA LYS A 176 -17.81 6.86 -14.26
C LYS A 176 -16.36 6.68 -13.80
N LYS A 177 -15.49 6.12 -14.66
CA LYS A 177 -14.06 6.00 -14.35
C LYS A 177 -13.38 7.35 -14.26
N GLU A 178 -13.68 8.25 -15.20
CA GLU A 178 -13.16 9.62 -15.22
C GLU A 178 -13.55 10.40 -13.95
N LYS A 179 -14.82 10.33 -13.54
CA LYS A 179 -15.25 10.91 -12.25
C LYS A 179 -14.51 10.32 -11.05
N LEU A 180 -14.23 9.02 -11.07
CA LEU A 180 -13.47 8.38 -9.98
C LEU A 180 -12.00 8.83 -9.96
N THR A 181 -11.38 9.03 -11.13
CA THR A 181 -10.01 9.57 -11.22
C THR A 181 -9.96 11.01 -10.72
N ASP A 182 -10.89 11.87 -11.14
CA ASP A 182 -10.95 13.28 -10.70
C ASP A 182 -11.09 13.38 -9.17
N VAL A 183 -11.99 12.58 -8.61
CA VAL A 183 -12.17 12.49 -7.15
C VAL A 183 -10.89 12.00 -6.46
N GLY A 184 -10.22 10.99 -7.03
CA GLY A 184 -8.94 10.50 -6.54
C GLY A 184 -7.84 11.56 -6.55
N GLU A 185 -7.75 12.35 -7.62
CA GLU A 185 -6.81 13.46 -7.76
C GLU A 185 -7.05 14.55 -6.72
N LEU A 186 -8.31 14.94 -6.50
CA LEU A 186 -8.68 15.90 -5.46
C LEU A 186 -8.25 15.42 -4.06
N PHE A 187 -8.50 14.15 -3.73
CA PHE A 187 -8.04 13.57 -2.46
C PHE A 187 -6.51 13.54 -2.34
N ALA A 188 -5.81 13.23 -3.43
CA ALA A 188 -4.34 13.25 -3.45
C ALA A 188 -3.78 14.66 -3.23
N GLN A 189 -4.37 15.69 -3.86
CA GLN A 189 -4.02 17.09 -3.64
C GLN A 189 -4.25 17.50 -2.19
N GLN A 190 -5.40 17.16 -1.61
CA GLN A 190 -5.73 17.46 -0.22
C GLN A 190 -4.74 16.78 0.76
N ARG A 191 -4.35 15.53 0.50
CA ARG A 191 -3.32 14.83 1.27
C ARG A 191 -1.96 15.52 1.19
N LYS A 192 -1.53 15.93 -0.01
CA LYS A 192 -0.28 16.67 -0.21
C LYS A 192 -0.26 17.98 0.59
N LEU A 193 -1.36 18.73 0.59
CA LEU A 193 -1.51 19.95 1.38
C LEU A 193 -1.41 19.67 2.89
N LYS A 194 -2.14 18.68 3.41
CA LYS A 194 -2.05 18.28 4.82
C LYS A 194 -0.63 17.88 5.23
N LEU A 195 0.08 17.15 4.37
CA LEU A 195 1.46 16.75 4.62
C LEU A 195 2.41 17.95 4.65
N LYS A 196 2.25 18.92 3.75
CA LYS A 196 3.02 20.18 3.77
C LYS A 196 2.82 20.92 5.09
N MET A 197 1.58 21.08 5.54
CA MET A 197 1.27 21.74 6.81
C MET A 197 1.89 21.01 8.00
N ARG A 198 1.86 19.67 8.01
CA ARG A 198 2.49 18.86 9.06
C ARG A 198 4.01 19.07 9.11
N ARG A 199 4.69 19.01 7.95
CA ARG A 199 6.13 19.24 7.85
C ARG A 199 6.52 20.64 8.34
N GLU A 200 5.70 21.65 8.05
CA GLU A 200 5.96 23.01 8.53
C GLU A 200 5.85 23.13 10.05
N ARG A 201 4.86 22.45 10.66
CA ARG A 201 4.73 22.37 12.13
C ARG A 201 5.95 21.69 12.75
N GLU A 202 6.39 20.56 12.18
CA GLU A 202 7.56 19.83 12.64
C GLU A 202 8.83 20.70 12.56
N ARG A 203 9.01 21.49 11.49
CA ARG A 203 10.10 22.47 11.37
C ARG A 203 10.07 23.52 12.48
N LYS A 204 8.89 24.10 12.76
CA LYS A 204 8.72 25.09 13.84
C LYS A 204 9.05 24.51 15.21
N VAL A 205 8.63 23.26 15.47
CA VAL A 205 8.96 22.55 16.72
C VAL A 205 10.46 22.28 16.82
N ALA A 206 11.09 21.79 15.75
CA ALA A 206 12.54 21.53 15.74
C ALA A 206 13.37 22.80 15.98
N GLN A 207 12.98 23.94 15.38
CA GLN A 207 13.61 25.23 15.65
C GLN A 207 13.49 25.63 17.12
N ARG A 208 12.30 25.48 17.73
CA ARG A 208 12.09 25.76 19.17
C ARG A 208 12.96 24.88 20.05
N LEU A 209 13.07 23.59 19.75
CA LEU A 209 13.91 22.65 20.50
C LEU A 209 15.39 23.03 20.46
N LYS A 210 15.91 23.45 19.29
CA LYS A 210 17.29 23.95 19.16
C LYS A 210 17.55 25.15 20.06
N VAL A 211 16.63 26.12 20.07
CA VAL A 211 16.74 27.31 20.93
C VAL A 211 16.75 26.91 22.41
N LEU A 212 15.86 26.01 22.83
CA LEU A 212 15.83 25.54 24.22
C LEU A 212 17.12 24.81 24.62
N GLN A 213 17.72 24.05 23.70
CA GLN A 213 18.99 23.36 23.94
C GLN A 213 20.13 24.36 24.17
N LEU A 214 20.19 25.44 23.38
CA LEU A 214 21.16 26.51 23.58
C LEU A 214 20.97 27.21 24.93
N ILE A 215 19.73 27.56 25.29
CA ILE A 215 19.42 28.16 26.60
C ILE A 215 19.85 27.23 27.74
N ARG A 216 19.64 25.92 27.61
CA ARG A 216 20.05 24.92 28.60
C ARG A 216 21.58 24.88 28.74
N GLN A 217 22.32 24.91 27.63
CA GLN A 217 23.78 24.93 27.65
C GLN A 217 24.32 26.19 28.33
N GLU A 218 23.77 27.37 28.00
CA GLU A 218 24.16 28.63 28.63
C GLU A 218 23.87 28.63 30.15
N LYS A 219 22.72 28.09 30.57
CA LYS A 219 22.42 27.91 32.00
C LYS A 219 23.46 27.04 32.70
N TRP A 220 23.91 25.95 32.08
CA TRP A 220 24.96 25.09 32.64
C TRP A 220 26.31 25.81 32.75
N ARG A 221 26.69 26.59 31.73
CA ARG A 221 27.90 27.43 31.76
C ARG A 221 27.87 28.40 32.93
N LEU A 222 26.77 29.12 33.11
CA LEU A 222 26.58 30.04 34.22
C LEU A 222 26.68 29.36 35.59
N ILE A 223 26.13 28.15 35.73
CA ILE A 223 26.24 27.36 36.96
C ILE A 223 27.70 26.97 37.23
N ASN A 224 28.46 26.55 36.21
CA ASN A 224 29.86 26.19 36.37
C ASN A 224 30.71 27.38 36.80
N ILE A 225 30.55 28.54 36.14
CA ILE A 225 31.25 29.79 36.52
C ILE A 225 30.99 30.12 37.99
N LYS A 226 29.72 30.07 38.43
CA LYS A 226 29.37 30.30 39.85
C LYS A 226 30.00 29.29 40.81
N ARG A 227 30.17 28.03 40.40
CA ARG A 227 30.84 27.01 41.22
C ARG A 227 32.35 27.25 41.30
N GLU A 228 32.98 27.61 40.21
CA GLU A 228 34.40 27.94 40.14
C GLU A 228 34.72 29.16 41.02
N GLU A 229 33.93 30.23 40.93
CA GLU A 229 34.06 31.40 41.82
C GLU A 229 33.97 31.02 43.31
N GLN A 230 33.09 30.08 43.66
CA GLN A 230 32.98 29.58 45.04
C GLN A 230 34.18 28.74 45.44
N TYR A 231 34.68 27.89 44.53
CA TYR A 231 35.86 27.07 44.76
C TYR A 231 37.11 27.94 44.95
N GLU A 232 37.30 28.97 44.13
CA GLU A 232 38.40 29.93 44.27
C GLU A 232 38.34 30.67 45.61
N LYS A 233 37.15 31.12 46.03
CA LYS A 233 36.96 31.74 47.37
C LYS A 233 37.33 30.80 48.50
N ILE A 234 36.94 29.52 48.41
CA ILE A 234 37.31 28.50 49.40
C ILE A 234 38.81 28.27 49.39
N GLN A 235 39.42 28.14 48.21
CA GLN A 235 40.85 27.91 48.04
C GLN A 235 41.68 29.07 48.61
N GLN A 236 41.29 30.32 48.37
CA GLN A 236 41.93 31.50 48.95
C GLN A 236 41.88 31.47 50.49
N LYS A 237 40.74 31.10 51.09
CA LYS A 237 40.59 30.95 52.55
C LYS A 237 41.49 29.83 53.09
N CYS A 238 41.51 28.66 52.45
CA CYS A 238 42.36 27.54 52.84
C CYS A 238 43.86 27.88 52.76
N ASN A 239 44.28 28.56 51.68
CA ASN A 239 45.64 29.02 51.50
C ASN A 239 46.05 30.02 52.59
N PHE A 240 45.16 30.95 52.95
CA PHE A 240 45.40 31.89 54.04
C PHE A 240 45.62 31.20 55.39
N VAL A 241 44.78 30.21 55.73
CA VAL A 241 44.93 29.40 56.96
C VAL A 241 46.24 28.62 56.93
N ARG A 242 46.56 27.97 55.81
CA ARG A 242 47.81 27.21 55.63
C ARG A 242 49.04 28.09 55.82
N SER A 243 49.06 29.29 55.25
CA SER A 243 50.18 30.24 55.42
C SER A 243 50.33 30.72 56.87
N LYS A 244 49.23 30.95 57.62
CA LYS A 244 49.31 31.23 59.06
C LYS A 244 49.91 30.05 59.84
N MET A 245 49.49 28.83 59.52
CA MET A 245 49.95 27.62 60.20
C MET A 245 51.44 27.34 59.97
N ILE A 246 51.93 27.58 58.75
CA ILE A 246 53.36 27.49 58.41
C ILE A 246 54.17 28.51 59.22
N LYS A 247 53.72 29.77 59.34
CA LYS A 247 54.40 30.80 60.15
C LYS A 247 54.57 30.37 61.61
N VAL A 248 53.50 29.88 62.25
CA VAL A 248 53.54 29.39 63.64
C VAL A 248 54.50 28.21 63.80
N SER A 249 54.49 27.26 62.86
CA SER A 249 55.40 26.11 62.87
C SER A 249 56.87 26.53 62.77
N MET A 250 57.18 27.49 61.90
CA MET A 250 58.53 28.04 61.73
C MET A 250 59.02 28.76 62.98
N GLU A 251 58.16 29.51 63.67
CA GLU A 251 58.48 30.15 64.95
C GLU A 251 58.78 29.12 66.06
N ARG A 252 58.00 28.04 66.14
CA ARG A 252 58.28 26.94 67.09
C ARG A 252 59.65 26.31 66.83
N LYS A 253 59.99 26.00 65.58
CA LYS A 253 61.30 25.44 65.21
C LYS A 253 62.47 26.36 65.57
N LYS A 254 62.31 27.68 65.41
CA LYS A 254 63.34 28.66 65.84
C LYS A 254 63.55 28.62 67.35
N LYS A 255 62.48 28.63 68.14
CA LYS A 255 62.55 28.57 69.62
C LYS A 255 63.21 27.28 70.11
N GLU A 256 62.98 26.17 69.43
CA GLU A 256 63.54 24.85 69.78
C GLU A 256 65.06 24.78 69.55
N LYS A 257 65.55 25.32 68.43
CA LYS A 257 67.01 25.42 68.15
C LYS A 257 67.76 26.22 69.22
N VAL A 258 67.16 27.29 69.73
CA VAL A 258 67.76 28.09 70.82
C VAL A 258 67.87 27.28 72.11
N ARG A 259 66.82 26.51 72.48
CA ARG A 259 66.83 25.64 73.67
C ARG A 259 67.86 24.52 73.58
N ALA A 260 68.06 23.93 72.39
CA ALA A 260 69.04 22.88 72.17
C ALA A 260 70.49 23.39 72.39
N ARG A 261 70.81 24.59 71.87
CA ARG A 261 72.12 25.24 72.08
C ARG A 261 72.41 25.50 73.57
N ALA A 262 71.40 25.91 74.34
CA ALA A 262 71.55 26.13 75.78
C ALA A 262 71.81 24.83 76.56
N ARG A 263 71.18 23.71 76.16
CA ARG A 263 71.45 22.38 76.75
C ARG A 263 72.86 21.88 76.47
N GLY A 264 73.36 22.09 75.24
CA GLY A 264 74.73 21.71 74.88
C GLY A 264 75.79 22.42 75.70
N LYS A 265 75.67 23.73 75.92
CA LYS A 265 76.63 24.50 76.75
C LYS A 265 76.69 23.98 78.19
N ARG A 266 75.54 23.73 78.82
CA ARG A 266 75.48 23.18 80.20
C ARG A 266 76.19 21.84 80.33
N PHE A 267 76.16 21.01 79.29
CA PHE A 267 76.80 19.69 79.32
C PHE A 267 78.33 19.80 79.33
N VAL A 268 78.89 20.69 78.50
CA VAL A 268 80.33 20.95 78.41
C VAL A 268 80.89 21.53 79.72
N ASP A 269 80.14 22.42 80.37
CA ASP A 269 80.57 23.02 81.63
C ASP A 269 80.66 21.97 82.77
N ILE A 270 79.72 21.02 82.82
CA ILE A 270 79.71 19.92 83.81
C ILE A 270 80.90 18.97 83.60
N GLU A 271 81.25 18.64 82.36
CA GLU A 271 82.39 17.76 82.06
C GLU A 271 83.72 18.39 82.47
N ARG A 272 83.90 19.69 82.18
CA ARG A 272 85.12 20.43 82.57
C ARG A 272 85.30 20.45 84.09
N GLN A 273 84.21 20.61 84.83
CA GLN A 273 84.24 20.65 86.30
C GLN A 273 84.61 19.29 86.90
N LYS A 274 84.11 18.18 86.33
CA LYS A 274 84.49 16.82 86.74
C LYS A 274 85.98 16.51 86.50
N GLN A 275 86.57 17.03 85.42
CA GLN A 275 87.99 16.84 85.12
C GLN A 275 88.88 17.54 86.15
N GLN A 276 88.54 18.79 86.52
CA GLN A 276 89.29 19.53 87.54
C GLN A 276 89.25 18.85 88.91
N ASP A 277 88.09 18.35 89.33
CA ASP A 277 87.96 17.62 90.61
C ASP A 277 88.73 16.28 90.62
N ALA A 278 88.93 15.65 89.45
CA ALA A 278 89.69 14.40 89.35
C ALA A 278 91.20 14.64 89.48
N GLU A 279 91.72 15.71 88.84
CA GLU A 279 93.13 16.09 88.91
C GLU A 279 93.54 16.49 90.34
N GLU A 280 92.73 17.28 91.06
CA GLU A 280 93.03 17.65 92.44
C GLU A 280 93.10 16.44 93.38
N ARG A 281 92.20 15.46 93.19
CA ARG A 281 92.17 14.23 94.00
C ARG A 281 93.41 13.36 93.76
N TRP A 282 93.95 13.34 92.54
CA TRP A 282 95.15 12.58 92.20
C TRP A 282 96.41 13.15 92.87
N LYS A 283 96.59 14.48 92.81
CA LYS A 283 97.73 15.16 93.45
C LYS A 283 97.84 14.88 94.95
N ARG A 284 96.71 14.99 95.68
CA ARG A 284 96.69 14.73 97.13
C ARG A 284 97.09 13.29 97.50
N LYS A 285 96.77 12.32 96.64
CA LYS A 285 97.16 10.90 96.85
C LYS A 285 98.65 10.68 96.59
N HIS A 286 99.19 11.32 95.56
CA HIS A 286 100.61 11.22 95.22
C HIS A 286 101.49 11.74 96.36
N ASP A 287 101.18 12.94 96.87
CA ASP A 287 101.96 13.58 97.94
C ASP A 287 101.94 12.76 99.25
N PHE A 288 100.79 12.14 99.57
CA PHE A 288 100.66 11.26 100.73
C PHE A 288 101.53 10.00 100.62
N GLN A 289 101.61 9.40 99.43
CA GLN A 289 102.40 8.19 99.18
C GLN A 289 103.92 8.46 99.20
N GLU A 290 104.38 9.61 98.73
CA GLU A 290 105.79 10.01 98.85
C GLU A 290 106.23 10.16 100.31
N GLY A 291 105.37 10.74 101.16
CA GLY A 291 105.63 10.87 102.59
C GLY A 291 105.82 9.51 103.29
N ASP A 292 104.93 8.57 103.01
CA ASP A 292 104.93 7.23 103.63
C ASP A 292 106.18 6.41 103.22
N ILE A 293 106.59 6.50 101.95
CA ILE A 293 107.81 5.84 101.44
C ILE A 293 109.08 6.43 102.07
N ALA A 294 109.11 7.75 102.32
CA ALA A 294 110.24 8.41 102.96
C ALA A 294 110.41 7.95 104.42
N GLU A 295 109.31 7.82 105.15
CA GLU A 295 109.29 7.37 106.55
C GLU A 295 109.76 5.90 106.68
N GLN A 296 109.29 5.02 105.78
CA GLN A 296 109.74 3.62 105.73
C GLN A 296 111.23 3.48 105.42
N LYS A 297 111.79 4.30 104.51
CA LYS A 297 113.23 4.31 104.20
C LYS A 297 114.08 4.73 105.40
N MET A 298 113.62 5.72 106.17
CA MET A 298 114.29 6.17 107.40
C MET A 298 114.36 5.05 108.45
N LEU A 299 113.23 4.36 108.68
CA LEU A 299 113.16 3.23 109.62
C LEU A 299 114.10 2.07 109.22
N LEU A 300 114.18 1.74 107.93
CA LEU A 300 115.08 0.72 107.40
C LEU A 300 116.57 1.07 107.62
N GLN A 301 116.95 2.33 107.49
CA GLN A 301 118.33 2.77 107.74
C GLN A 301 118.74 2.62 109.21
N CYS A 302 117.86 2.97 110.15
CA CYS A 302 118.10 2.80 111.58
C CYS A 302 118.24 1.33 112.01
N LEU A 303 117.41 0.44 111.44
CA LEU A 303 117.51 -1.00 111.71
C LEU A 303 118.84 -1.58 111.21
N ASN A 304 119.28 -1.18 110.02
CA ASN A 304 120.53 -1.68 109.44
C ASN A 304 121.78 -1.22 110.21
N THR A 305 121.82 0.03 110.69
CA THR A 305 122.93 0.52 111.53
C THR A 305 123.01 -0.25 112.85
N ARG A 306 121.87 -0.50 113.50
CA ARG A 306 121.82 -1.28 114.74
C ARG A 306 122.26 -2.74 114.53
N ARG A 307 121.89 -3.33 113.39
CA ARG A 307 122.31 -4.68 112.99
C ARG A 307 123.82 -4.76 112.74
N GLN A 308 124.42 -3.75 112.11
CA GLN A 308 125.87 -3.72 111.88
C GLN A 308 126.66 -3.64 113.20
N LEU A 309 126.23 -2.79 114.13
CA LEU A 309 126.84 -2.69 115.47
C LEU A 309 126.77 -4.02 116.24
N PHE A 310 125.64 -4.72 116.14
CA PHE A 310 125.50 -6.05 116.75
C PHE A 310 126.43 -7.10 116.13
N ILE A 311 126.58 -7.10 114.80
CA ILE A 311 127.47 -8.03 114.08
C ILE A 311 128.93 -7.77 114.47
N THR A 312 129.35 -6.50 114.59
CA THR A 312 130.72 -6.17 115.01
C THR A 312 131.01 -6.61 116.44
N ASP A 313 130.10 -6.37 117.39
CA ASP A 313 130.26 -6.82 118.78
C ASP A 313 130.31 -8.35 118.90
N TYR A 314 129.43 -9.05 118.18
CA TYR A 314 129.39 -10.51 118.18
C TYR A 314 130.68 -11.13 117.64
N ASN A 315 131.22 -10.58 116.54
CA ASN A 315 132.45 -11.07 115.93
C ASN A 315 133.68 -10.81 116.83
N ASN A 316 133.73 -9.67 117.52
CA ASN A 316 134.78 -9.38 118.50
C ASN A 316 134.77 -10.42 119.64
N LYS A 317 133.58 -10.75 120.16
CA LYS A 317 133.43 -11.74 121.23
C LYS A 317 133.81 -13.16 120.81
N ILE A 318 133.48 -13.56 119.57
CA ILE A 318 133.90 -14.85 119.01
C ILE A 318 135.42 -14.91 118.82
N ASN A 319 136.05 -13.82 118.38
CA ASN A 319 137.51 -13.77 118.20
C ASN A 319 138.24 -13.83 119.55
N GLU A 320 137.71 -13.19 120.60
CA GLU A 320 138.24 -13.30 121.96
C GLU A 320 138.17 -14.74 122.50
N GLU A 321 137.03 -15.43 122.30
CA GLU A 321 136.87 -16.84 122.70
C GLU A 321 137.78 -17.77 121.87
N ARG A 322 137.97 -17.51 120.57
CA ARG A 322 138.85 -18.30 119.71
C ARG A 322 140.32 -18.14 120.12
N ALA A 323 140.74 -16.93 120.49
CA ALA A 323 142.09 -16.68 121.02
C ALA A 323 142.34 -17.38 122.38
N ARG A 324 141.30 -17.60 123.20
CA ARG A 324 141.43 -18.39 124.44
C ARG A 324 141.63 -19.88 124.20
N MET A 325 141.08 -20.41 123.10
CA MET A 325 141.16 -21.83 122.75
C MET A 325 142.51 -22.23 122.13
N GLU A 326 143.24 -21.30 121.51
CA GLU A 326 144.54 -21.55 120.87
C GLU A 326 145.75 -21.52 121.85
N SER A 327 145.54 -21.28 123.16
CA SER A 327 146.60 -21.16 124.17
C SER A 327 146.67 -22.32 125.19
N LYS A 328 146.11 -23.49 124.88
CA LYS A 328 146.31 -24.76 125.59
C LYS A 328 146.66 -25.86 124.61
#